data_AF-A0A1W9TY05-F1
#
_entry.id   AF-A0A1W9TY05-F1
#
_cell.length_a   1.000
_cell.length_b   1.000
_cell.length_c   1.000
_cell.angle_alpha   90.00
_cell.angle_beta   90.00
_cell.angle_gamma   90.00
#
_symmetry.space_group_name_H-M   'P 1'
#
loop_
_entity.id
_entity.type
_entity.pdbx_description
1 polymer ?
#
loop_
_entity_poly.entity_id
_entity_poly.type
_entity_poly.pdbx_seq_one_letter_code
_entity_poly.pdbx_strand_id
1 'polypeptide(L)'
;MRNRQLEKKLLQEPAETYLKLKNIEYIHIVSNITRMINKRFYNFSIPDNKDFPDLIIFFNGGITLFIEFKIGKNKLQKGQVIKKNKLENAGFDYYVVYDIDTFIDIVNRLID
;
A
#
# COMPACT_ATOMS: atom_id res chain seq x y z
N MET A 1 0.72 23.68 -15.38
CA MET A 1 0.18 23.08 -16.64
C MET A 1 0.32 21.55 -16.71
N ARG A 2 1.30 20.92 -16.03
CA ARG A 2 1.50 19.45 -16.04
C ARG A 2 0.36 18.60 -15.43
N ASN A 3 -0.31 19.08 -14.37
CA ASN A 3 -1.35 18.30 -13.67
C ASN A 3 -2.65 18.12 -14.49
N ARG A 4 -3.07 19.11 -15.27
CA ARG A 4 -4.31 19.01 -16.09
C ARG A 4 -4.21 18.01 -17.23
N GLN A 5 -2.99 17.72 -17.71
CA GLN A 5 -2.77 16.72 -18.75
C GLN A 5 -2.80 15.30 -18.19
N LEU A 6 -2.32 15.10 -16.95
CA LEU A 6 -2.43 13.83 -16.23
C LEU A 6 -3.88 13.50 -15.86
N GLU A 7 -4.64 14.48 -15.35
CA GLU A 7 -6.07 14.33 -15.02
C GLU A 7 -6.91 13.94 -16.25
N LYS A 8 -6.64 14.56 -17.41
CA LYS A 8 -7.33 14.22 -18.67
C LYS A 8 -6.97 12.83 -19.21
N LYS A 9 -5.78 12.31 -18.92
CA LYS A 9 -5.35 10.98 -19.35
C LYS A 9 -6.01 9.88 -18.53
N LEU A 10 -6.14 10.09 -17.21
CA LEU A 10 -6.84 9.19 -16.29
C LEU A 10 -8.36 9.12 -16.56
N LEU A 11 -8.97 10.22 -17.02
CA LEU A 11 -10.38 10.27 -17.41
C LEU A 11 -10.68 9.57 -18.76
N GLN A 12 -9.65 9.14 -19.50
CA GLN A 12 -9.79 8.51 -20.82
C GLN A 12 -9.62 6.99 -20.80
N GLU A 13 -9.44 6.35 -19.63
CA GLU A 13 -9.47 4.88 -19.48
C GLU A 13 -10.71 4.45 -18.68
N PRO A 14 -11.90 4.26 -19.30
CA PRO A 14 -13.14 4.23 -18.55
C PRO A 14 -13.94 2.95 -18.81
N ALA A 15 -13.65 1.91 -18.03
CA ALA A 15 -14.64 0.99 -17.43
C ALA A 15 -13.93 -0.14 -16.67
N GLU A 16 -12.98 -0.82 -17.31
CA GLU A 16 -12.31 -2.00 -16.74
C GLU A 16 -11.48 -1.65 -15.50
N THR A 17 -10.64 -0.62 -15.56
CA THR A 17 -9.83 -0.18 -14.42
C THR A 17 -10.68 0.23 -13.21
N TYR A 18 -11.87 0.81 -13.45
CA TYR A 18 -12.82 1.17 -12.39
C TYR A 18 -13.63 -0.02 -11.87
N LEU A 19 -13.97 -0.99 -12.73
CA LEU A 19 -14.62 -2.25 -12.36
C LEU A 19 -13.71 -3.10 -11.47
N LYS A 20 -12.41 -3.14 -11.79
CA LYS A 20 -11.37 -3.79 -10.99
C LYS A 20 -11.36 -3.27 -9.54
N LEU A 21 -11.37 -1.95 -9.35
CA LEU A 21 -11.40 -1.36 -8.00
C LEU A 21 -12.68 -1.66 -7.19
N LYS A 22 -13.77 -2.15 -7.79
CA LYS A 22 -14.99 -2.52 -7.05
C LYS A 22 -14.80 -3.68 -6.08
N ASN A 23 -13.73 -4.46 -6.26
CA ASN A 23 -13.41 -5.59 -5.38
C ASN A 23 -12.60 -5.15 -4.15
N ILE A 24 -12.17 -3.88 -4.04
CA ILE A 24 -11.50 -3.37 -2.85
C ILE A 24 -12.57 -2.85 -1.88
N GLU A 25 -12.59 -3.41 -0.67
CA GLU A 25 -13.47 -2.96 0.42
C GLU A 25 -12.89 -1.72 1.11
N TYR A 26 -11.61 -1.79 1.49
CA TYR A 26 -10.93 -0.73 2.23
C TYR A 26 -9.41 -0.77 2.06
N ILE A 27 -8.77 0.40 2.04
CA ILE A 27 -7.31 0.55 2.03
C ILE A 27 -6.89 1.24 3.32
N HIS A 28 -5.99 0.60 4.08
CA HIS A 28 -5.40 1.15 5.28
C HIS A 28 -3.94 1.53 5.04
N ILE A 29 -3.60 2.81 5.16
CA ILE A 29 -2.22 3.29 5.10
C ILE A 29 -1.65 3.29 6.52
N VAL A 30 -0.70 2.40 6.78
CA VAL A 30 -0.04 2.26 8.07
C VAL A 30 1.18 3.18 8.08
N SER A 31 0.93 4.47 8.26
CA SER A 31 1.99 5.46 8.34
C SER A 31 1.96 6.18 9.68
N ASN A 32 3.15 6.56 10.15
CA ASN A 32 3.26 7.66 11.09
C ASN A 32 2.82 8.92 10.33
N ILE A 33 1.71 9.50 10.72
CA ILE A 33 1.20 10.69 10.05
C ILE A 33 2.04 11.88 10.55
N THR A 34 2.90 12.43 9.70
CA THR A 34 3.53 13.72 9.98
C THR A 34 2.57 14.85 9.62
N ARG A 35 2.11 15.65 10.59
CA ARG A 35 1.29 16.85 10.36
C ARG A 35 2.04 18.12 10.74
N MET A 36 1.84 19.18 9.96
CA MET A 36 2.29 20.52 10.34
C MET A 36 1.20 21.22 11.16
N ILE A 37 1.50 21.58 12.39
CA ILE A 37 0.62 22.34 13.30
C ILE A 37 1.43 23.54 13.81
N ASN A 38 0.93 24.77 13.66
CA ASN A 38 1.61 25.99 14.11
C ASN A 38 3.08 26.10 13.66
N LYS A 39 3.36 25.78 12.38
CA LYS A 39 4.71 25.79 11.77
C LYS A 39 5.69 24.78 12.39
N ARG A 40 5.21 23.77 13.13
CA ARG A 40 6.01 22.66 13.65
C ARG A 40 5.48 21.34 13.09
N PHE A 41 6.38 20.40 12.81
CA PHE A 41 6.02 19.05 12.36
C PHE A 41 5.83 18.14 13.57
N TYR A 42 4.71 17.42 13.59
CA TYR A 42 4.36 16.45 14.62
C TYR A 42 4.18 15.09 13.98
N ASN A 43 4.89 14.09 14.49
CA ASN A 43 4.69 12.70 14.10
C ASN A 43 3.64 12.11 15.02
N PHE A 44 2.50 11.73 14.45
CA PHE A 44 1.49 10.96 15.15
C PHE A 44 1.79 9.48 14.92
N SER A 45 2.42 8.87 15.91
CA SER A 45 2.65 7.43 15.94
C SER A 45 1.33 6.73 16.21
N ILE A 46 0.94 5.77 15.36
CA ILE A 46 -0.10 4.81 15.73
C ILE A 46 0.57 3.84 16.73
N PRO A 47 0.03 3.64 17.95
CA PRO A 47 0.61 2.70 18.90
C PRO A 47 0.82 1.31 18.27
N ASP A 48 1.97 0.68 18.53
CA ASP A 48 2.34 -0.67 18.05
C ASP A 48 2.48 -0.88 16.52
N ASN A 49 2.66 0.18 15.72
CA ASN A 49 2.94 0.04 14.29
C ASN A 49 4.39 -0.30 13.93
N LYS A 50 5.26 -0.55 14.92
CA LYS A 50 6.66 -0.90 14.65
C LYS A 50 6.73 -2.20 13.87
N ASP A 51 7.50 -2.19 12.78
CA ASP A 51 7.70 -3.32 11.86
C ASP A 51 6.42 -3.81 11.15
N PHE A 52 5.31 -3.06 11.25
CA PHE A 52 4.10 -3.32 10.48
C PHE A 52 4.28 -2.86 9.02
N PRO A 53 3.71 -3.58 8.04
CA PRO A 53 3.73 -3.16 6.63
C PRO A 53 3.12 -1.78 6.44
N ASP A 54 3.64 -1.03 5.48
CA ASP A 54 3.23 0.36 5.17
C ASP A 54 1.78 0.49 4.67
N LEU A 55 1.25 -0.55 4.01
CA LEU A 55 -0.08 -0.54 3.40
C LEU A 55 -0.77 -1.88 3.59
N ILE A 56 -2.08 -1.83 3.85
CA ILE A 56 -2.96 -3.00 3.93
C ILE A 56 -4.15 -2.76 2.99
N ILE A 57 -4.47 -3.73 2.15
CA ILE A 57 -5.62 -3.68 1.24
C ILE A 57 -6.55 -4.83 1.60
N PHE A 58 -7.80 -4.50 1.89
CA PHE A 58 -8.88 -5.45 2.12
C PHE A 58 -9.72 -5.55 0.87
N PHE A 59 -9.82 -6.75 0.33
CA PHE A 59 -10.69 -7.06 -0.80
C PHE A 59 -11.96 -7.74 -0.31
N ASN A 60 -13.04 -7.55 -1.07
CA ASN A 60 -14.30 -8.26 -0.88
C ASN A 60 -14.03 -9.78 -0.92
N GLY A 61 -14.56 -10.52 0.06
CA GLY A 61 -14.32 -11.96 0.19
C GLY A 61 -13.21 -12.35 1.18
N GLY A 62 -12.65 -11.38 1.91
CA GLY A 62 -11.76 -11.63 3.05
C GLY A 62 -10.28 -11.74 2.69
N ILE A 63 -9.91 -11.51 1.43
CA ILE A 63 -8.51 -11.44 1.01
C ILE A 63 -7.90 -10.16 1.58
N THR A 64 -6.81 -10.31 2.33
CA THR A 64 -6.08 -9.19 2.92
C THR A 64 -4.65 -9.21 2.42
N LEU A 65 -4.24 -8.10 1.81
CA LEU A 65 -2.93 -7.91 1.23
C LEU A 65 -2.11 -6.94 2.08
N PHE A 66 -0.90 -7.36 2.45
CA PHE A 66 0.05 -6.54 3.18
C PHE A 66 1.20 -6.13 2.26
N ILE A 67 1.52 -4.83 2.24
CA ILE A 67 2.54 -4.27 1.36
C ILE A 67 3.51 -3.43 2.16
N GLU A 68 4.79 -3.72 1.98
CA GLU A 68 5.92 -2.94 2.49
C GLU A 68 6.68 -2.33 1.33
N PHE A 69 6.90 -1.02 1.37
CA PHE A 69 7.64 -0.29 0.36
C PHE A 69 9.13 -0.17 0.72
N LYS A 70 10.00 -0.56 -0.20
CA LYS A 70 11.45 -0.43 -0.08
C LYS A 70 12.04 0.24 -1.31
N ILE A 71 12.37 1.51 -1.23
CA ILE A 71 12.96 2.21 -2.38
C ILE A 71 14.33 1.59 -2.74
N GLY A 72 14.50 1.18 -4.00
CA GLY A 72 15.80 0.77 -4.56
C GLY A 72 16.35 -0.55 -4.02
N LYS A 73 17.48 -0.53 -3.32
CA LYS A 73 18.17 -1.75 -2.79
C LYS A 73 17.94 -1.97 -1.29
N ASN A 74 17.00 -1.25 -0.70
CA ASN A 74 16.73 -1.32 0.74
C ASN A 74 16.16 -2.69 1.13
N LYS A 75 16.72 -3.33 2.16
CA LYS A 75 16.25 -4.63 2.64
C LYS A 75 15.27 -4.45 3.80
N LEU A 76 14.44 -5.47 4.03
CA LEU A 76 13.62 -5.57 5.24
C LEU A 76 14.51 -5.52 6.48
N GLN A 77 14.07 -4.78 7.49
CA GLN A 77 14.68 -4.84 8.81
C GLN A 77 14.33 -6.17 9.50
N LYS A 78 15.11 -6.58 10.51
CA LYS A 78 14.88 -7.86 11.21
C LYS A 78 13.45 -7.99 11.75
N GLY A 79 12.90 -6.93 12.33
CA GLY A 79 11.52 -6.94 12.84
C GLY A 79 10.48 -7.10 11.74
N GLN A 80 10.68 -6.43 10.60
CA GLN A 80 9.82 -6.56 9.42
C GLN A 80 9.86 -7.97 8.82
N VAL A 81 11.03 -8.62 8.79
CA VAL A 81 11.15 -10.04 8.39
C VAL A 81 10.35 -10.93 9.33
N ILE A 82 10.45 -10.72 10.65
CA ILE A 82 9.67 -11.48 11.63
C ILE A 82 8.17 -11.27 11.43
N LYS A 83 7.73 -10.04 11.17
CA LYS A 83 6.33 -9.72 10.91
C LYS A 83 5.82 -10.35 9.61
N LYS A 84 6.58 -10.23 8.53
CA LYS A 84 6.32 -10.89 7.24
C LYS A 84 6.08 -12.38 7.44
N ASN A 85 7.03 -13.07 8.07
CA ASN A 85 6.91 -14.51 8.29
C ASN A 85 5.68 -14.87 9.14
N LYS A 86 5.32 -14.06 10.14
CA LYS A 86 4.10 -14.29 10.94
C LYS A 86 2.82 -14.14 10.11
N LEU A 87 2.75 -13.15 9.23
CA LEU A 87 1.59 -12.91 8.37
C LEU A 87 1.45 -14.00 7.31
N GLU A 88 2.56 -14.36 6.65
CA GLU A 88 2.59 -15.45 5.66
C GLU A 88 2.23 -16.80 6.30
N ASN A 89 2.75 -17.11 7.50
CA ASN A 89 2.37 -18.32 8.23
C ASN A 89 0.89 -18.35 8.67
N ALA A 90 0.24 -17.19 8.76
CA ALA A 90 -1.19 -17.08 9.03
C ALA A 90 -2.04 -17.16 7.74
N GLY A 91 -1.41 -17.34 6.58
CA GLY A 91 -2.09 -17.47 5.29
C GLY A 91 -2.37 -16.14 4.58
N PHE A 92 -1.77 -15.04 5.04
CA PHE A 92 -1.90 -13.75 4.38
C PHE A 92 -0.84 -13.52 3.31
N ASP A 93 -1.21 -12.79 2.26
CA ASP A 93 -0.29 -12.35 1.23
C ASP A 93 0.52 -11.13 1.69
N TYR A 94 1.84 -11.22 1.58
CA TYR A 94 2.77 -10.15 1.94
C TYR A 94 3.74 -9.86 0.80
N TYR A 95 3.79 -8.60 0.35
CA TYR A 95 4.68 -8.17 -0.72
C TYR A 95 5.65 -7.09 -0.25
N VAL A 96 6.91 -7.21 -0.72
CA VAL A 96 7.90 -6.15 -0.62
C VAL A 96 8.04 -5.51 -1.98
N VAL A 97 7.69 -4.24 -2.06
CA VAL A 97 7.56 -3.49 -3.30
C VAL A 97 8.68 -2.48 -3.42
N TYR A 98 9.43 -2.54 -4.51
CA TYR A 98 10.65 -1.76 -4.70
C TYR A 98 10.49 -0.53 -5.59
N ASP A 99 9.45 -0.55 -6.42
CA ASP A 99 9.09 0.48 -7.38
C ASP A 99 7.58 0.46 -7.65
N ILE A 100 7.11 1.52 -8.30
CA ILE A 100 5.69 1.73 -8.58
C ILE A 100 5.16 0.72 -9.60
N ASP A 101 5.99 0.26 -10.53
CA ASP A 101 5.58 -0.67 -11.58
C ASP A 101 5.27 -2.05 -10.97
N THR A 102 6.14 -2.52 -10.06
CA THR A 102 5.91 -3.74 -9.27
C THR A 102 4.64 -3.66 -8.44
N PHE A 103 4.35 -2.49 -7.85
CA PHE A 103 3.11 -2.26 -7.10
C PHE A 103 1.88 -2.48 -7.99
N ILE A 104 1.88 -1.82 -9.16
CA ILE A 104 0.77 -1.90 -10.12
C ILE A 104 0.57 -3.34 -10.60
N ASP A 105 1.65 -4.06 -10.90
CA ASP A 105 1.59 -5.45 -11.33
C ASP A 105 0.98 -6.38 -10.27
N ILE A 106 1.35 -6.22 -9.00
CA ILE A 106 0.79 -7.01 -7.88
C ILE A 106 -0.71 -6.73 -7.74
N VAL A 107 -1.09 -5.45 -7.74
CA VAL A 107 -2.49 -5.05 -7.58
C VAL A 107 -3.34 -5.56 -8.74
N ASN A 108 -2.84 -5.49 -9.99
CA ASN A 108 -3.58 -5.98 -11.16
C ASN A 108 -3.84 -7.49 -11.09
N ARG A 109 -2.86 -8.31 -10.69
CA ARG A 109 -3.01 -9.77 -10.57
C ARG A 109 -4.05 -10.21 -9.55
N LEU A 110 -4.31 -9.39 -8.54
CA LEU A 110 -5.23 -9.72 -7.45
C LEU A 110 -6.67 -9.28 -7.74
N ILE A 111 -6.84 -8.48 -8.79
CA ILE A 111 -8.13 -7.94 -9.17
C ILE A 111 -8.67 -8.59 -10.46
N ASP A 112 -7.81 -9.25 -11.24
CA ASP A 112 -8.19 -10.14 -12.34
C ASP A 112 -8.80 -11.46 -11.82
#